data_AF-A0A3D6D817-F1
#
_entry.id   AF-A0A3D6D817-F1
#
_cell.length_a   1.000
_cell.length_b   1.000
_cell.length_c   1.000
_cell.angle_alpha   90.00
_cell.angle_beta   90.00
_cell.angle_gamma   90.00
#
_symmetry.space_group_name_H-M   'P 1'
#
loop_
_entity.id
_entity.type
_entity.pdbx_description
1 polymer ?
#
loop_
_entity_poly.entity_id
_entity_poly.type
_entity_poly.pdbx_seq_one_letter_code
_entity_poly.pdbx_strand_id
1 'polypeptide(L)'
;MGGVSMKKLAVVVVALLLVSLAFSINWKQFEGTTLRILANRHPWTNLIQEKITEFESLTGMRVIMEIFPEDQFRTKRTVELSSGVGDVDLFMIMPGQSGKQYYLEGWLYPVDDFINDPTLTDPSWDYNDFFAGVLSGGNFEGKQYCIPIQSETSLLAYRKDLFEKYGVKVPTTMEELEEAAKKLTIDEDGDGKADIYGITLRGKGAAATSQFVDFLYTFGGRWMNEMGEWALDEPAAIQAFEFYAKLLREYGPPGGTNIHWYESTSYFMQGKAAMIYDANVFKSLYEDPSKSKVAGKVGYATIPKGPGGYIKPHVSQWALAIYSGSKHPKAAWLFVQWATSKEMVLEGLMRGIPAPRRSAWESEKYKATDKNPDWTKATMESYAVGNPIWNPPVINVPEARDLIGNGIIVPAILGQDVKKAVESTLPQLNALLERERLMY
;
A
#
# COMPACT_ATOMS: atom_id res chain seq x y z
N MET A 1 8.08 -83.92 14.52
CA MET A 1 8.56 -84.12 13.13
C MET A 1 7.77 -83.17 12.24
N GLY A 2 8.47 -82.39 11.40
CA GLY A 2 7.92 -81.46 10.39
C GLY A 2 7.37 -80.16 11.02
N GLY A 3 7.92 -78.96 10.83
CA GLY A 3 8.57 -78.37 9.66
C GLY A 3 7.66 -77.28 9.09
N VAL A 4 8.24 -76.18 8.56
CA VAL A 4 7.62 -74.98 7.94
C VAL A 4 7.57 -73.78 8.91
N SER A 5 8.63 -72.95 8.99
CA SER A 5 9.09 -71.90 8.06
C SER A 5 8.48 -70.53 8.38
N MET A 6 9.32 -69.67 8.96
CA MET A 6 9.17 -68.22 9.03
C MET A 6 8.80 -67.65 7.66
N LYS A 7 7.64 -66.99 7.56
CA LYS A 7 7.39 -65.95 6.56
C LYS A 7 7.24 -64.63 7.29
N LYS A 8 8.13 -63.71 6.95
CA LYS A 8 8.16 -62.31 7.41
C LYS A 8 6.80 -61.67 7.13
N LEU A 9 6.10 -61.25 8.18
CA LEU A 9 4.94 -60.39 8.06
C LEU A 9 5.46 -58.96 7.92
N ALA A 10 5.54 -58.47 6.68
CA ALA A 10 5.67 -57.04 6.43
C ALA A 10 4.35 -56.40 6.87
N VAL A 11 4.38 -55.69 8.01
CA VAL A 11 3.29 -54.84 8.44
C VAL A 11 3.28 -53.64 7.50
N VAL A 12 2.48 -53.71 6.43
CA VAL A 12 2.07 -52.53 5.69
C VAL A 12 1.08 -51.81 6.59
N VAL A 13 1.56 -50.78 7.29
CA VAL A 13 0.68 -49.78 7.90
C VAL A 13 0.04 -49.02 6.74
N VAL A 14 -1.14 -49.46 6.31
CA VAL A 14 -2.02 -48.63 5.50
C VAL A 14 -2.49 -47.51 6.41
N ALA A 15 -1.79 -46.38 6.35
CA ALA A 15 -2.34 -45.13 6.85
C ALA A 15 -3.58 -44.83 6.00
N LEU A 16 -4.75 -45.17 6.53
CA LEU A 16 -6.03 -44.62 6.08
C LEU A 16 -5.96 -43.11 6.31
N LEU A 17 -5.47 -42.39 5.29
CA LEU A 17 -5.80 -41.00 5.06
C LEU A 17 -7.33 -40.95 4.98
N LEU A 18 -7.97 -40.62 6.10
CA LEU A 18 -9.28 -40.02 6.09
C LEU A 18 -9.13 -38.72 5.32
N VAL A 19 -9.33 -38.81 4.00
CA VAL A 19 -9.65 -37.68 3.16
C VAL A 19 -10.91 -37.10 3.77
N SER A 20 -10.76 -36.02 4.53
CA SER A 20 -11.86 -35.10 4.71
C SER A 20 -12.33 -34.76 3.31
N LEU A 21 -13.56 -35.16 2.95
CA LEU A 21 -14.29 -34.54 1.86
C LEU A 21 -14.53 -33.09 2.27
N ALA A 22 -13.47 -32.29 2.19
CA ALA A 22 -13.55 -30.85 2.25
C ALA A 22 -14.13 -30.43 0.89
N PHE A 23 -15.14 -29.59 0.94
CA PHE A 23 -15.76 -28.93 -0.21
C PHE A 23 -14.74 -28.02 -0.90
N SER A 24 -13.71 -28.58 -1.55
CA SER A 24 -12.76 -27.83 -2.36
C SER A 24 -13.35 -27.65 -3.75
N ILE A 25 -13.39 -26.42 -4.25
CA ILE A 25 -13.77 -26.14 -5.64
C ILE A 25 -12.86 -26.89 -6.62
N ASN A 26 -13.34 -27.13 -7.84
CA ASN A 26 -12.47 -27.65 -8.90
C ASN A 26 -11.55 -26.53 -9.40
N TRP A 27 -10.32 -26.46 -8.88
CA TRP A 27 -9.32 -25.46 -9.28
C TRP A 27 -8.90 -25.54 -10.76
N LYS A 28 -9.10 -26.69 -11.42
CA LYS A 28 -8.79 -26.89 -12.85
C LYS A 28 -9.96 -26.60 -13.80
N GLN A 29 -11.08 -26.07 -13.30
CA GLN A 29 -12.28 -25.84 -14.11
C GLN A 29 -12.09 -24.90 -15.32
N PHE A 30 -11.00 -24.13 -15.35
CA PHE A 30 -10.63 -23.22 -16.44
C PHE A 30 -9.25 -23.54 -17.05
N GLU A 31 -8.77 -24.78 -16.91
CA GLU A 31 -7.51 -25.25 -17.50
C GLU A 31 -7.39 -24.87 -18.99
N GLY A 32 -6.21 -24.38 -19.39
CA GLY A 32 -5.95 -23.86 -20.73
C GLY A 32 -6.29 -22.38 -20.95
N THR A 33 -6.94 -21.71 -19.99
CA THR A 33 -7.17 -20.25 -20.05
C THR A 33 -5.87 -19.48 -19.76
N THR A 34 -5.67 -18.34 -20.43
CA THR A 34 -4.58 -17.41 -20.11
C THR A 34 -5.19 -16.13 -19.55
N LEU A 35 -4.76 -15.71 -18.37
CA LEU A 35 -5.18 -14.46 -17.73
C LEU A 35 -4.15 -13.36 -17.98
N ARG A 36 -4.62 -12.17 -18.35
CA ARG A 36 -3.78 -10.97 -18.45
C ARG A 36 -4.02 -10.02 -17.30
N ILE A 37 -2.94 -9.69 -16.57
CA ILE A 37 -2.99 -8.89 -15.35
C ILE A 37 -2.11 -7.65 -15.48
N LEU A 38 -2.71 -6.47 -15.30
CA LEU A 38 -1.95 -5.22 -15.18
C LEU A 38 -1.58 -4.98 -13.70
N ALA A 39 -0.28 -4.86 -13.41
CA ALA A 39 0.21 -4.70 -12.05
C ALA A 39 1.16 -3.49 -11.89
N ASN A 40 1.12 -2.88 -10.72
CA ASN A 40 2.11 -1.91 -10.27
C ASN A 40 3.38 -2.66 -9.82
N ARG A 41 4.57 -2.10 -10.05
CA ARG A 41 5.78 -2.55 -9.39
C ARG A 41 5.64 -2.30 -7.89
N HIS A 42 5.56 -3.38 -7.11
CA HIS A 42 5.15 -3.31 -5.71
C HIS A 42 5.66 -4.54 -4.94
N PRO A 43 5.97 -4.47 -3.63
CA PRO A 43 6.36 -5.65 -2.84
C PRO A 43 5.41 -6.84 -2.96
N TRP A 44 4.09 -6.60 -2.92
CA TRP A 44 3.09 -7.64 -3.19
C TRP A 44 3.26 -8.28 -4.58
N THR A 45 3.48 -7.48 -5.62
CA THR A 45 3.67 -7.98 -6.99
C THR A 45 4.91 -8.86 -7.09
N ASN A 46 5.99 -8.52 -6.37
CA ASN A 46 7.20 -9.34 -6.33
C ASN A 46 6.90 -10.74 -5.73
N LEU A 47 6.15 -10.79 -4.61
CA LEU A 47 5.72 -12.06 -4.01
C LEU A 47 4.90 -12.88 -5.00
N ILE A 48 3.90 -12.28 -5.64
CA ILE A 48 3.04 -12.99 -6.57
C ILE A 48 3.79 -13.49 -7.80
N GLN A 49 4.74 -12.70 -8.32
CA GLN A 49 5.57 -13.12 -9.45
C GLN A 49 6.45 -14.33 -9.10
N GLU A 50 7.01 -14.38 -7.89
CA GLU A 50 7.79 -15.55 -7.41
C GLU A 50 6.93 -16.80 -7.27
N LYS A 51 5.63 -16.63 -7.00
CA LYS A 51 4.68 -17.69 -6.66
C LYS A 51 3.76 -18.09 -7.80
N ILE A 52 3.86 -17.42 -8.94
CA ILE A 52 2.88 -17.56 -10.02
C ILE A 52 2.78 -18.99 -10.56
N THR A 53 3.88 -19.73 -10.55
CA THR A 53 3.93 -21.13 -10.99
C THR A 53 3.11 -22.07 -10.10
N GLU A 54 2.92 -21.72 -8.82
CA GLU A 54 2.03 -22.46 -7.91
C GLU A 54 0.57 -22.36 -8.40
N PHE A 55 0.13 -21.16 -8.78
CA PHE A 55 -1.19 -20.94 -9.36
C PHE A 55 -1.36 -21.67 -10.70
N GLU A 56 -0.39 -21.53 -11.62
CA GLU A 56 -0.44 -22.18 -12.93
C GLU A 56 -0.49 -23.71 -12.78
N SER A 57 0.26 -24.27 -11.84
CA SER A 57 0.24 -25.72 -11.55
C SER A 57 -1.08 -26.17 -10.93
N LEU A 58 -1.63 -25.38 -10.00
CA LEU A 58 -2.90 -25.65 -9.33
C LEU A 58 -4.09 -25.68 -10.30
N THR A 59 -4.07 -24.79 -11.29
CA THR A 59 -5.24 -24.50 -12.13
C THR A 59 -5.12 -24.97 -13.57
N GLY A 60 -3.90 -25.21 -14.06
CA GLY A 60 -3.64 -25.43 -15.49
C GLY A 60 -3.86 -24.19 -16.35
N MET A 61 -4.05 -23.02 -15.75
CA MET A 61 -4.10 -21.73 -16.45
C MET A 61 -2.69 -21.16 -16.63
N ARG A 62 -2.56 -20.14 -17.48
CA ARG A 62 -1.38 -19.28 -17.55
C ARG A 62 -1.67 -17.88 -17.08
N VAL A 63 -0.66 -17.19 -16.55
CA VAL A 63 -0.76 -15.78 -16.19
C VAL A 63 0.29 -14.95 -16.92
N ILE A 64 -0.18 -13.94 -17.66
CA ILE A 64 0.65 -12.88 -18.23
C ILE A 64 0.49 -11.66 -17.33
N MET A 65 1.48 -11.40 -16.49
CA MET A 65 1.49 -10.23 -15.61
C MET A 65 2.41 -9.14 -16.17
N GLU A 66 1.83 -8.01 -16.55
CA GLU A 66 2.59 -6.83 -17.00
C GLU A 66 2.78 -5.84 -15.85
N ILE A 67 4.05 -5.60 -15.49
CA ILE A 67 4.43 -4.84 -14.29
C ILE A 67 5.06 -3.51 -14.72
N PHE A 68 4.49 -2.40 -14.26
CA PHE A 68 4.98 -1.05 -14.59
C PHE A 68 5.25 -0.21 -13.35
N PRO A 69 6.16 0.78 -13.42
CA PRO A 69 6.22 1.86 -12.43
C PRO A 69 4.86 2.55 -12.28
N GLU A 70 4.56 3.05 -11.09
CA GLU A 70 3.21 3.47 -10.69
C GLU A 70 2.53 4.47 -11.63
N ASP A 71 3.25 5.52 -12.06
CA ASP A 71 2.70 6.52 -13.01
C ASP A 71 2.38 5.88 -14.37
N GLN A 72 3.28 5.05 -14.88
CA GLN A 72 3.09 4.34 -16.17
C GLN A 72 1.97 3.29 -16.06
N PHE A 73 1.91 2.59 -14.93
CA PHE A 73 0.87 1.63 -14.60
C PHE A 73 -0.51 2.28 -14.63
N ARG A 74 -0.69 3.40 -13.92
CA ARG A 74 -1.95 4.14 -13.86
C ARG A 74 -2.40 4.61 -15.24
N THR A 75 -1.49 5.20 -16.02
CA THR A 75 -1.79 5.66 -17.38
C THR A 75 -2.20 4.51 -18.28
N LYS A 76 -1.41 3.43 -18.35
CA LYS A 76 -1.70 2.27 -19.19
C LYS A 76 -3.02 1.62 -18.80
N ARG A 77 -3.26 1.42 -17.50
CA ARG A 77 -4.52 0.86 -16.99
C ARG A 77 -5.71 1.72 -17.43
N THR A 78 -5.71 3.02 -17.19
CA THR A 78 -6.82 3.90 -17.61
C THR A 78 -7.06 3.86 -19.12
N VAL A 79 -6.01 3.83 -19.94
CA VAL A 79 -6.13 3.78 -21.41
C VAL A 79 -6.74 2.46 -21.88
N GLU A 80 -6.28 1.32 -21.36
CA GLU A 80 -6.78 0.01 -21.80
C GLU A 80 -8.22 -0.23 -21.32
N LEU A 81 -8.56 0.15 -20.08
CA LEU A 81 -9.92 -0.02 -19.57
C LEU A 81 -10.94 0.89 -20.28
N SER A 82 -10.55 2.12 -20.63
CA SER A 82 -11.44 3.07 -21.33
C SER A 82 -11.64 2.73 -22.81
N SER A 83 -10.61 2.19 -23.48
CA SER A 83 -10.71 1.76 -24.88
C SER A 83 -11.36 0.38 -25.05
N GLY A 84 -11.38 -0.45 -24.00
CA GLY A 84 -11.80 -1.85 -24.08
C GLY A 84 -10.83 -2.73 -24.89
N VAL A 85 -9.65 -2.22 -25.23
CA VAL A 85 -8.63 -2.92 -26.01
C VAL A 85 -7.63 -3.59 -25.07
N GLY A 86 -7.18 -4.80 -25.44
CA GLY A 86 -6.03 -5.46 -24.79
C GLY A 86 -6.38 -6.72 -24.00
N ASP A 87 -7.63 -7.19 -23.98
CA ASP A 87 -8.01 -8.42 -23.28
C ASP A 87 -7.54 -8.44 -21.80
N VAL A 88 -7.65 -7.31 -21.09
CA VAL A 88 -7.35 -7.25 -19.65
C VAL A 88 -8.37 -8.09 -18.88
N ASP A 89 -7.90 -8.96 -17.98
CA ASP A 89 -8.77 -9.71 -17.09
C ASP A 89 -8.82 -9.10 -15.69
N LEU A 90 -7.63 -8.75 -15.17
CA LEU A 90 -7.43 -8.27 -13.80
C LEU A 90 -6.50 -7.06 -13.81
N PHE A 91 -6.66 -6.22 -12.79
CA PHE A 91 -5.69 -5.17 -12.53
C PHE A 91 -5.60 -4.84 -11.04
N MET A 92 -4.41 -4.37 -10.63
CA MET A 92 -4.25 -3.74 -9.33
C MET A 92 -4.97 -2.40 -9.28
N ILE A 93 -5.57 -2.08 -8.14
CA ILE A 93 -6.22 -0.79 -7.91
C ILE A 93 -6.06 -0.35 -6.46
N MET A 94 -5.96 0.96 -6.26
CA MET A 94 -6.26 1.57 -4.96
C MET A 94 -7.69 2.11 -5.04
N PRO A 95 -8.68 1.45 -4.41
CA PRO A 95 -10.08 1.85 -4.52
C PRO A 95 -10.33 3.28 -4.06
N GLY A 96 -9.68 3.72 -2.98
CA GLY A 96 -9.77 5.11 -2.49
C GLY A 96 -9.14 6.16 -3.41
N GLN A 97 -8.46 5.77 -4.50
CA GLN A 97 -7.87 6.70 -5.47
C GLN A 97 -8.58 6.68 -6.83
N SER A 98 -9.05 5.53 -7.29
CA SER A 98 -9.65 5.42 -8.65
C SER A 98 -10.91 4.58 -8.70
N GLY A 99 -11.30 3.99 -7.57
CA GLY A 99 -12.41 3.04 -7.51
C GLY A 99 -13.76 3.69 -7.83
N LYS A 100 -14.09 4.86 -7.25
CA LYS A 100 -15.36 5.53 -7.53
C LYS A 100 -15.48 5.94 -9.00
N GLN A 101 -14.42 6.52 -9.57
CA GLN A 101 -14.38 6.83 -11.00
C GLN A 101 -14.59 5.56 -11.84
N TYR A 102 -13.82 4.50 -11.60
CA TYR A 102 -13.90 3.28 -12.41
C TYR A 102 -15.25 2.55 -12.24
N TYR A 103 -15.87 2.66 -11.07
CA TYR A 103 -17.24 2.21 -10.82
C TYR A 103 -18.24 2.97 -11.70
N LEU A 104 -18.17 4.30 -11.72
CA LEU A 104 -19.06 5.16 -12.52
C LEU A 104 -18.87 4.94 -14.02
N GLU A 105 -17.64 4.68 -14.46
CA GLU A 105 -17.32 4.31 -15.86
C GLU A 105 -17.71 2.87 -16.22
N GLY A 106 -18.17 2.08 -15.25
CA GLY A 106 -18.60 0.69 -15.48
C GLY A 106 -17.45 -0.28 -15.76
N TRP A 107 -16.21 0.04 -15.36
CA TRP A 107 -15.02 -0.79 -15.61
C TRP A 107 -14.79 -1.89 -14.56
N LEU A 108 -15.53 -1.87 -13.46
CA LEU A 108 -15.39 -2.83 -12.37
C LEU A 108 -16.46 -3.94 -12.45
N TYR A 109 -16.05 -5.20 -12.39
CA TYR A 109 -16.97 -6.33 -12.30
C TYR A 109 -17.35 -6.60 -10.82
N PRO A 110 -18.65 -6.65 -10.45
CA PRO A 110 -19.06 -6.99 -9.09
C PRO A 110 -18.83 -8.48 -8.82
N VAL A 111 -18.27 -8.83 -7.66
CA VAL A 111 -17.85 -10.21 -7.35
C VAL A 111 -18.76 -10.93 -6.36
N ASP A 112 -19.85 -10.31 -5.91
CA ASP A 112 -20.79 -10.88 -4.94
C ASP A 112 -21.35 -12.24 -5.37
N ASP A 113 -21.70 -12.38 -6.66
CA ASP A 113 -22.20 -13.65 -7.20
C ASP A 113 -21.13 -14.76 -7.15
N PHE A 114 -19.86 -14.40 -7.31
CA PHE A 114 -18.76 -15.37 -7.21
C PHE A 114 -18.47 -15.73 -5.76
N ILE A 115 -18.46 -14.75 -4.85
CA ILE A 115 -18.28 -14.97 -3.41
C ILE A 115 -19.31 -15.97 -2.87
N ASN A 116 -20.55 -15.88 -3.34
CA ASN A 116 -21.67 -16.72 -2.88
C ASN A 116 -21.82 -18.04 -3.66
N ASP A 117 -21.03 -18.28 -4.72
CA ASP A 117 -21.11 -19.50 -5.52
C ASP A 117 -20.15 -20.58 -4.98
N PRO A 118 -20.67 -21.69 -4.41
CA PRO A 118 -19.84 -22.75 -3.83
C PRO A 118 -19.09 -23.58 -4.88
N THR A 119 -19.35 -23.38 -6.18
CA THR A 119 -18.59 -24.01 -7.28
C THR A 119 -17.40 -23.15 -7.71
N LEU A 120 -17.42 -21.86 -7.36
CA LEU A 120 -16.38 -20.89 -7.70
C LEU A 120 -15.54 -20.47 -6.50
N THR A 121 -16.09 -20.42 -5.29
CA THR A 121 -15.38 -19.94 -4.09
C THR A 121 -15.09 -21.07 -3.11
N ASP A 122 -13.81 -21.27 -2.81
CA ASP A 122 -13.39 -22.24 -1.79
C ASP A 122 -13.80 -21.72 -0.40
N PRO A 123 -14.53 -22.50 0.42
CA PRO A 123 -14.92 -22.06 1.76
C PRO A 123 -13.74 -21.65 2.67
N SER A 124 -12.54 -22.21 2.43
CA SER A 124 -11.33 -21.84 3.17
C SER A 124 -10.83 -20.43 2.86
N TRP A 125 -11.24 -19.84 1.73
CA TRP A 125 -10.92 -18.45 1.39
C TRP A 125 -11.53 -17.46 2.37
N ASP A 126 -12.71 -17.76 2.93
CA ASP A 126 -13.33 -17.06 4.06
C ASP A 126 -13.36 -15.53 3.91
N TYR A 127 -14.40 -15.01 3.26
CA TYR A 127 -14.62 -13.58 3.06
C TYR A 127 -14.64 -12.77 4.37
N ASN A 128 -15.12 -13.36 5.46
CA ASN A 128 -15.28 -12.65 6.74
C ASN A 128 -13.97 -12.52 7.53
N ASP A 129 -12.90 -13.17 7.09
CA ASP A 129 -11.58 -13.05 7.71
C ASP A 129 -10.83 -11.77 7.30
N PHE A 130 -11.24 -11.09 6.23
CA PHE A 130 -10.73 -9.75 5.95
C PHE A 130 -11.24 -8.74 6.98
N PHE A 131 -10.44 -7.71 7.26
CA PHE A 131 -10.91 -6.59 8.07
C PHE A 131 -12.02 -5.83 7.32
N ALA A 132 -13.18 -5.67 7.97
CA ALA A 132 -14.35 -5.03 7.36
C ALA A 132 -14.06 -3.61 6.83
N GLY A 133 -13.30 -2.80 7.57
CA GLY A 133 -12.93 -1.44 7.13
C GLY A 133 -11.98 -1.42 5.92
N VAL A 134 -11.21 -2.48 5.71
CA VAL A 134 -10.37 -2.63 4.51
C VAL A 134 -11.25 -3.09 3.35
N LEU A 135 -12.09 -4.11 3.53
CA LEU A 135 -13.04 -4.57 2.50
C LEU A 135 -13.95 -3.45 1.98
N SER A 136 -14.46 -2.60 2.88
CA SER A 136 -15.43 -1.55 2.55
C SER A 136 -14.89 -0.54 1.54
N GLY A 137 -13.58 -0.32 1.47
CA GLY A 137 -13.02 0.60 0.46
C GLY A 137 -13.19 0.10 -0.98
N GLY A 138 -13.37 -1.21 -1.18
CA GLY A 138 -13.68 -1.82 -2.47
C GLY A 138 -15.18 -2.04 -2.73
N ASN A 139 -16.04 -1.54 -1.84
CA ASN A 139 -17.49 -1.63 -1.97
C ASN A 139 -18.07 -0.35 -2.57
N PHE A 140 -18.91 -0.48 -3.59
CA PHE A 140 -19.61 0.66 -4.21
C PHE A 140 -21.10 0.33 -4.30
N GLU A 141 -21.95 1.20 -3.77
CA GLU A 141 -23.42 1.03 -3.75
C GLU A 141 -23.88 -0.36 -3.24
N GLY A 142 -23.21 -0.88 -2.21
CA GLY A 142 -23.58 -2.13 -1.54
C GLY A 142 -23.02 -3.40 -2.18
N LYS A 143 -22.25 -3.32 -3.27
CA LYS A 143 -21.64 -4.48 -3.93
C LYS A 143 -20.12 -4.47 -3.81
N GLN A 144 -19.50 -5.63 -3.71
CA GLN A 144 -18.05 -5.76 -3.65
C GLN A 144 -17.47 -5.78 -5.07
N TYR A 145 -16.51 -4.89 -5.36
CA TYR A 145 -15.84 -4.80 -6.67
C TYR A 145 -14.35 -5.10 -6.61
N CYS A 146 -13.70 -4.73 -5.49
CA CYS A 146 -12.26 -4.87 -5.34
C CYS A 146 -11.93 -5.73 -4.12
N ILE A 147 -11.07 -6.73 -4.26
CA ILE A 147 -10.63 -7.54 -3.11
C ILE A 147 -9.26 -7.05 -2.63
N PRO A 148 -9.14 -6.68 -1.34
CA PRO A 148 -7.88 -6.19 -0.78
C PRO A 148 -6.77 -7.24 -0.89
N ILE A 149 -5.61 -6.83 -1.39
CA ILE A 149 -4.38 -7.63 -1.36
C ILE A 149 -3.48 -7.27 -0.18
N GLN A 150 -3.66 -6.07 0.38
CA GLN A 150 -2.96 -5.55 1.55
C GLN A 150 -3.68 -4.33 2.13
N SER A 151 -3.38 -3.99 3.38
CA SER A 151 -3.81 -2.75 4.01
C SER A 151 -2.58 -1.93 4.38
N GLU A 152 -2.50 -0.67 3.98
CA GLU A 152 -1.31 0.16 4.20
C GLU A 152 -1.62 1.31 5.14
N THR A 153 -0.61 1.70 5.89
CA THR A 153 -0.52 2.96 6.62
C THR A 153 0.91 3.46 6.51
N SER A 154 1.17 4.73 6.78
CA SER A 154 2.54 5.24 6.83
C SER A 154 3.14 5.07 8.23
N LEU A 155 4.44 4.79 8.28
CA LEU A 155 5.22 4.75 9.52
C LEU A 155 6.49 5.58 9.37
N LEU A 156 6.98 6.09 10.50
CA LEU A 156 8.34 6.60 10.61
C LEU A 156 9.28 5.41 10.79
N ALA A 157 10.07 5.10 9.77
CA ALA A 157 11.21 4.21 9.89
C ALA A 157 12.48 5.04 10.16
N TYR A 158 13.31 4.60 11.10
CA TYR A 158 14.49 5.34 11.54
C TYR A 158 15.69 4.42 11.77
N ARG A 159 16.90 4.96 11.61
CA ARG A 159 18.18 4.27 11.81
C ARG A 159 18.54 4.20 13.29
N LYS A 160 18.25 3.07 13.94
CA LYS A 160 18.54 2.85 15.37
C LYS A 160 20.00 3.12 15.71
N ASP A 161 20.91 2.71 14.83
CA ASP A 161 22.35 2.88 15.00
C ASP A 161 22.79 4.36 14.93
N LEU A 162 22.14 5.19 14.11
CA LEU A 162 22.40 6.63 14.10
C LEU A 162 21.77 7.32 15.31
N PHE A 163 20.56 6.91 15.69
CA PHE A 163 19.88 7.45 16.88
C PHE A 163 20.70 7.17 18.15
N GLU A 164 21.23 5.96 18.29
CA GLU A 164 22.12 5.59 19.39
C GLU A 164 23.45 6.36 19.34
N LYS A 165 24.13 6.37 18.18
CA LYS A 165 25.44 7.05 18.00
C LYS A 165 25.39 8.54 18.36
N TYR A 166 24.30 9.23 18.01
CA TYR A 166 24.17 10.68 18.22
C TYR A 166 23.31 11.04 19.43
N GLY A 167 22.84 10.07 20.22
CA GLY A 167 21.98 10.30 21.39
C GLY A 167 20.69 11.04 21.02
N VAL A 168 20.02 10.60 19.95
CA VAL A 168 18.73 11.12 19.49
C VAL A 168 17.63 10.16 19.95
N LYS A 169 16.56 10.71 20.53
CA LYS A 169 15.38 9.93 20.91
C LYS A 169 14.43 9.81 19.72
N VAL A 170 13.66 8.73 19.68
CA VAL A 170 12.58 8.57 18.69
C VAL A 170 11.57 9.71 18.87
N PRO A 171 11.28 10.51 17.83
CA PRO A 171 10.43 11.68 17.97
C PRO A 171 8.98 11.28 18.20
N THR A 172 8.33 11.98 19.12
CA THR A 172 6.92 11.80 19.50
C THR A 172 6.06 13.02 19.20
N THR A 173 6.68 14.16 18.87
CA THR A 173 6.01 15.35 18.31
C THR A 173 6.63 15.79 16.98
N MET A 174 5.92 16.62 16.22
CA MET A 174 6.43 17.19 14.97
C MET A 174 7.66 18.08 15.20
N GLU A 175 7.73 18.80 16.32
CA GLU A 175 8.90 19.57 16.70
C GLU A 175 10.11 18.67 16.96
N GLU A 176 9.92 17.57 17.72
CA GLU A 176 10.97 16.57 17.94
C GLU A 176 11.43 15.90 16.64
N LEU A 177 10.51 15.70 15.68
CA LEU A 177 10.84 15.17 14.36
C LEU A 177 11.76 16.12 13.60
N GLU A 178 11.47 17.42 13.62
CA GLU A 178 12.32 18.43 12.99
C GLU A 178 13.70 18.50 13.66
N GLU A 179 13.74 18.50 14.99
CA GLU A 179 14.99 18.51 15.76
C GLU A 179 15.85 17.27 15.47
N ALA A 180 15.22 16.08 15.41
CA ALA A 180 15.88 14.84 15.04
C ALA A 180 16.42 14.90 13.61
N ALA A 181 15.61 15.39 12.66
CA ALA A 181 16.03 15.54 11.26
C ALA A 181 17.22 16.48 11.15
N LYS A 182 17.16 17.66 11.79
CA LYS A 182 18.25 18.63 11.82
C LYS A 182 19.54 18.04 12.40
N LYS A 183 19.45 17.34 13.53
CA LYS A 183 20.61 16.77 14.23
C LYS A 183 21.23 15.59 13.46
N LEU A 184 20.44 14.88 12.65
CA LEU A 184 20.87 13.72 11.87
C LEU A 184 21.13 14.03 10.40
N THR A 185 21.01 15.30 9.99
CA THR A 185 21.63 15.80 8.77
C THR A 185 23.13 15.99 9.06
N ILE A 186 23.94 15.05 8.57
CA ILE A 186 25.36 14.93 8.91
C ILE A 186 26.18 15.16 7.65
N ASP A 187 27.10 16.11 7.75
CA ASP A 187 28.19 16.39 6.82
C ASP A 187 29.46 15.81 7.46
N GLU A 188 29.89 14.61 7.02
CA GLU A 188 30.98 13.88 7.66
C GLU A 188 32.36 14.45 7.26
N ASP A 189 32.48 15.02 6.06
CA ASP A 189 33.73 15.55 5.50
C ASP A 189 33.87 17.08 5.57
N GLY A 190 32.79 17.79 5.92
CA GLY A 190 32.76 19.23 6.11
C GLY A 190 32.73 20.02 4.79
N ASP A 191 32.34 19.39 3.67
CA ASP A 191 32.30 20.03 2.35
C ASP A 191 31.05 20.92 2.14
N GLY A 192 30.18 21.00 3.15
CA GLY A 192 28.93 21.75 3.13
C GLY A 192 27.76 20.96 2.54
N LYS A 193 27.91 19.66 2.25
CA LYS A 193 26.84 18.77 1.79
C LYS A 193 26.65 17.63 2.78
N ALA A 194 25.40 17.26 3.00
CA ALA A 194 25.09 16.13 3.87
C ALA A 194 25.48 14.80 3.20
N ASP A 195 26.26 13.99 3.91
CA ASP A 195 26.51 12.58 3.63
C ASP A 195 25.34 11.70 4.06
N ILE A 196 24.66 12.11 5.14
CA ILE A 196 23.45 11.51 5.65
C ILE A 196 22.40 12.61 5.79
N TYR A 197 21.30 12.47 5.07
CA TYR A 197 20.14 13.35 5.19
C TYR A 197 19.33 13.01 6.45
N GLY A 198 18.83 14.01 7.16
CA GLY A 198 18.02 13.80 8.36
C GLY A 198 16.76 12.99 8.11
N ILE A 199 16.07 13.26 7.00
CA ILE A 199 14.84 12.55 6.61
C ILE A 199 14.67 12.51 5.09
N THR A 200 14.12 11.44 4.54
CA THR A 200 13.66 11.42 3.14
C THR A 200 12.13 11.23 3.07
N LEU A 201 11.50 11.97 2.15
CA LEU A 201 10.06 12.00 1.91
C LEU A 201 9.81 12.07 0.39
N ARG A 202 8.57 11.89 -0.05
CA ARG A 202 8.14 12.05 -1.45
C ARG A 202 7.89 13.54 -1.73
N GLY A 203 8.57 14.12 -2.71
CA GLY A 203 8.33 15.51 -3.13
C GLY A 203 7.81 15.64 -4.56
N LYS A 204 7.70 14.55 -5.32
CA LYS A 204 7.28 14.57 -6.72
C LYS A 204 5.77 14.70 -6.90
N GLY A 205 5.29 15.91 -7.24
CA GLY A 205 3.93 16.16 -7.71
C GLY A 205 2.85 15.42 -6.92
N ALA A 206 1.96 14.71 -7.61
CA ALA A 206 0.90 13.91 -6.98
C ALA A 206 1.43 12.84 -6.01
N ALA A 207 2.65 12.32 -6.16
CA ALA A 207 3.19 11.32 -5.24
C ALA A 207 3.41 11.87 -3.83
N ALA A 208 3.72 13.17 -3.69
CA ALA A 208 3.89 13.82 -2.39
C ALA A 208 2.58 13.85 -1.58
N THR A 209 1.43 13.99 -2.25
CA THR A 209 0.12 14.02 -1.60
C THR A 209 -0.19 12.74 -0.80
N SER A 210 0.38 11.59 -1.20
CA SER A 210 0.22 10.30 -0.49
C SER A 210 0.79 10.30 0.92
N GLN A 211 1.83 11.09 1.19
CA GLN A 211 2.43 11.22 2.52
C GLN A 211 1.92 12.46 3.23
N PHE A 212 1.80 13.57 2.48
CA PHE A 212 1.35 14.85 3.00
C PHE A 212 0.02 14.76 3.74
N VAL A 213 -0.90 13.90 3.32
CA VAL A 213 -2.20 13.72 3.98
C VAL A 213 -2.10 13.44 5.49
N ASP A 214 -1.08 12.68 5.90
CA ASP A 214 -0.89 12.35 7.32
C ASP A 214 -0.46 13.59 8.11
N PHE A 215 0.39 14.43 7.51
CA PHE A 215 0.78 15.72 8.09
C PHE A 215 -0.41 16.67 8.12
N LEU A 216 -1.19 16.76 7.04
CA LEU A 216 -2.39 17.58 6.97
C LEU A 216 -3.34 17.27 8.13
N TYR A 217 -3.71 16.01 8.32
CA TYR A 217 -4.61 15.63 9.40
C TYR A 217 -3.99 15.74 10.78
N THR A 218 -2.70 15.44 10.91
CA THR A 218 -1.99 15.51 12.19
C THR A 218 -1.81 16.96 12.67
N PHE A 219 -1.71 17.92 11.75
CA PHE A 219 -1.78 19.35 12.06
C PHE A 219 -3.20 19.86 12.31
N GLY A 220 -4.22 19.02 12.12
CA GLY A 220 -5.64 19.37 12.29
C GLY A 220 -6.29 20.00 11.05
N GLY A 221 -5.62 19.97 9.90
CA GLY A 221 -6.18 20.35 8.61
C GLY A 221 -7.01 19.23 7.98
N ARG A 222 -7.57 19.50 6.80
CA ARG A 222 -8.45 18.59 6.06
C ARG A 222 -8.50 18.96 4.58
N TRP A 223 -8.88 18.02 3.73
CA TRP A 223 -9.05 18.27 2.30
C TRP A 223 -10.21 19.23 2.04
N MET A 224 -11.36 18.96 2.67
CA MET A 224 -12.58 19.73 2.52
C MET A 224 -13.21 20.06 3.87
N ASN A 225 -13.91 21.19 3.93
CA ASN A 225 -14.72 21.61 5.07
C ASN A 225 -16.08 20.86 5.08
N GLU A 226 -16.89 21.13 6.10
CA GLU A 226 -18.21 20.51 6.28
C GLU A 226 -19.22 20.89 5.18
N MET A 227 -18.95 21.95 4.43
CA MET A 227 -19.77 22.40 3.29
C MET A 227 -19.35 21.74 1.96
N GLY A 228 -18.33 20.86 1.99
CA GLY A 228 -17.80 20.21 0.79
C GLY A 228 -16.96 21.13 -0.11
N GLU A 229 -16.35 22.17 0.48
CA GLU A 229 -15.44 23.08 -0.20
C GLU A 229 -14.00 22.79 0.23
N TRP A 230 -13.02 23.10 -0.61
CA TRP A 230 -11.60 22.92 -0.29
C TRP A 230 -11.21 23.72 0.96
N ALA A 231 -10.48 23.08 1.87
CA ALA A 231 -10.03 23.66 3.14
C ALA A 231 -8.50 23.88 3.19
N LEU A 232 -7.88 23.99 2.02
CA LEU A 232 -6.41 24.04 1.88
C LEU A 232 -5.80 25.39 2.29
N ASP A 233 -6.62 26.43 2.41
CA ASP A 233 -6.25 27.77 2.87
C ASP A 233 -6.46 27.96 4.39
N GLU A 234 -7.01 26.96 5.09
CA GLU A 234 -7.14 26.98 6.54
C GLU A 234 -5.74 27.04 7.20
N PRO A 235 -5.57 27.78 8.32
CA PRO A 235 -4.26 27.93 8.96
C PRO A 235 -3.54 26.60 9.28
N ALA A 236 -4.29 25.56 9.65
CA ALA A 236 -3.75 24.24 9.92
C ALA A 236 -3.20 23.55 8.66
N ALA A 237 -3.87 23.72 7.51
CA ALA A 237 -3.40 23.18 6.24
C ALA A 237 -2.13 23.89 5.76
N ILE A 238 -2.09 25.23 5.87
CA ILE A 238 -0.90 26.03 5.54
C ILE A 238 0.30 25.59 6.39
N GLN A 239 0.14 25.46 7.70
CA GLN A 239 1.22 24.98 8.59
C GLN A 239 1.71 23.58 8.21
N ALA A 240 0.80 22.68 7.84
CA ALA A 240 1.19 21.34 7.38
C ALA A 240 2.03 21.39 6.10
N PHE A 241 1.63 22.20 5.11
CA PHE A 241 2.36 22.36 3.86
C PHE A 241 3.76 22.96 4.10
N GLU A 242 3.83 24.00 4.93
CA GLU A 242 5.08 24.65 5.31
C GLU A 242 6.03 23.66 6.02
N PHE A 243 5.51 22.91 6.99
CA PHE A 243 6.30 21.94 7.74
C PHE A 243 6.81 20.80 6.86
N TYR A 244 5.94 20.20 6.04
CA TYR A 244 6.30 19.15 5.11
C TYR A 244 7.36 19.60 4.10
N ALA A 245 7.18 20.79 3.51
CA ALA A 245 8.13 21.38 2.58
C ALA A 245 9.47 21.71 3.24
N LYS A 246 9.45 22.21 4.49
CA LYS A 246 10.65 22.51 5.27
C LYS A 246 11.47 21.25 5.53
N LEU A 247 10.85 20.13 5.91
CA LEU A 247 11.57 18.87 6.11
C LEU A 247 12.33 18.44 4.85
N LEU A 248 11.66 18.48 3.70
CA LEU A 248 12.26 18.14 2.40
C LEU A 248 13.37 19.10 1.98
N ARG A 249 13.17 20.41 2.18
CA ARG A 249 14.10 21.45 1.73
C ARG A 249 15.35 21.52 2.60
N GLU A 250 15.20 21.46 3.92
CA GLU A 250 16.30 21.70 4.87
C GLU A 250 17.03 20.41 5.29
N TYR A 251 16.33 19.28 5.31
CA TYR A 251 16.86 18.02 5.87
C TYR A 251 16.71 16.82 4.93
N GLY A 252 16.21 17.06 3.72
CA GLY A 252 15.99 16.05 2.69
C GLY A 252 17.13 15.92 1.67
N PRO A 253 17.11 14.84 0.86
CA PRO A 253 18.03 14.70 -0.25
C PRO A 253 17.84 15.81 -1.30
N PRO A 254 18.90 16.17 -2.06
CA PRO A 254 18.81 17.20 -3.09
C PRO A 254 17.81 16.81 -4.19
N GLY A 255 17.17 17.82 -4.77
CA GLY A 255 16.15 17.61 -5.79
C GLY A 255 14.88 16.97 -5.24
N GLY A 256 14.46 17.34 -4.03
CA GLY A 256 13.29 16.78 -3.33
C GLY A 256 12.02 16.69 -4.20
N THR A 257 11.81 17.64 -5.12
CA THR A 257 10.67 17.66 -6.05
C THR A 257 10.68 16.53 -7.11
N ASN A 258 11.77 15.77 -7.23
CA ASN A 258 11.87 14.62 -8.12
C ASN A 258 11.75 13.28 -7.37
N ILE A 259 11.67 13.31 -6.03
CA ILE A 259 11.68 12.10 -5.21
C ILE A 259 10.28 11.46 -5.19
N HIS A 260 10.15 10.28 -5.81
CA HIS A 260 9.05 9.35 -5.61
C HIS A 260 9.41 8.36 -4.49
N TRP A 261 8.51 7.42 -4.20
CA TRP A 261 8.78 6.40 -3.17
C TRP A 261 9.99 5.54 -3.48
N TYR A 262 10.27 5.27 -4.76
CA TYR A 262 11.41 4.45 -5.19
C TYR A 262 12.72 5.14 -4.81
N GLU A 263 12.87 6.42 -5.15
CA GLU A 263 14.06 7.21 -4.84
C GLU A 263 14.20 7.40 -3.32
N SER A 264 13.11 7.72 -2.62
CA SER A 264 13.11 7.90 -1.16
C SER A 264 13.54 6.62 -0.44
N THR A 265 12.93 5.49 -0.80
CA THR A 265 13.30 4.16 -0.30
C THR A 265 14.76 3.83 -0.61
N SER A 266 15.24 4.16 -1.81
CA SER A 266 16.62 3.94 -2.22
C SER A 266 17.62 4.74 -1.36
N TYR A 267 17.36 6.03 -1.09
CA TYR A 267 18.19 6.84 -0.19
C TYR A 267 18.30 6.20 1.20
N PHE A 268 17.17 5.76 1.76
CA PHE A 268 17.15 5.11 3.07
C PHE A 268 17.90 3.77 3.07
N MET A 269 17.62 2.89 2.10
CA MET A 269 18.27 1.58 1.96
C MET A 269 19.78 1.66 1.71
N GLN A 270 20.24 2.71 1.02
CA GLN A 270 21.67 2.95 0.80
C GLN A 270 22.37 3.53 2.04
N GLY A 271 21.64 3.78 3.13
CA GLY A 271 22.16 4.35 4.36
C GLY A 271 22.41 5.86 4.28
N LYS A 272 21.83 6.54 3.29
CA LYS A 272 21.98 7.97 3.03
C LYS A 272 20.91 8.84 3.69
N ALA A 273 19.92 8.25 4.35
CA ALA A 273 18.95 8.97 5.17
C ALA A 273 18.82 8.33 6.56
N ALA A 274 18.69 9.17 7.60
CA ALA A 274 18.53 8.71 8.97
C ALA A 274 17.09 8.32 9.31
N MET A 275 16.12 8.97 8.66
CA MET A 275 14.69 8.68 8.76
C MET A 275 14.02 8.62 7.39
N ILE A 276 12.93 7.88 7.30
CA ILE A 276 11.97 7.91 6.20
C ILE A 276 10.57 7.78 6.78
N TYR A 277 9.62 8.59 6.32
CA TYR A 277 8.20 8.42 6.64
C TYR A 277 7.47 8.00 5.38
N ASP A 278 7.06 6.73 5.30
CA ASP A 278 6.40 6.17 4.11
C ASP A 278 5.59 4.91 4.46
N ALA A 279 4.93 4.30 3.47
CA ALA A 279 4.09 3.12 3.60
C ALA A 279 4.82 1.97 4.32
N ASN A 280 4.14 1.39 5.30
CA ASN A 280 4.65 0.34 6.17
C ASN A 280 5.07 -0.93 5.40
N VAL A 281 4.51 -1.16 4.20
CA VAL A 281 4.92 -2.26 3.30
C VAL A 281 6.39 -2.22 2.92
N PHE A 282 7.01 -1.04 2.89
CA PHE A 282 8.41 -0.89 2.47
C PHE A 282 9.39 -1.43 3.51
N LYS A 283 8.93 -1.83 4.70
CA LYS A 283 9.70 -2.70 5.61
C LYS A 283 10.30 -3.90 4.89
N SER A 284 9.53 -4.54 4.01
CA SER A 284 9.98 -5.70 3.21
C SER A 284 11.24 -5.39 2.39
N LEU A 285 11.45 -4.13 2.01
CA LEU A 285 12.62 -3.66 1.28
C LEU A 285 13.75 -3.24 2.23
N TYR A 286 13.42 -2.52 3.31
CA TYR A 286 14.41 -2.02 4.27
C TYR A 286 15.14 -3.15 5.00
N GLU A 287 14.44 -4.25 5.27
CA GLU A 287 14.92 -5.41 6.03
C GLU A 287 15.48 -6.54 5.14
N ASP A 288 15.55 -6.35 3.81
CA ASP A 288 16.18 -7.29 2.88
C ASP A 288 17.70 -7.08 2.86
N PRO A 289 18.52 -7.94 3.50
CA PRO A 289 19.96 -7.77 3.58
C PRO A 289 20.67 -7.91 2.22
N SER A 290 20.00 -8.46 1.19
CA SER A 290 20.55 -8.56 -0.16
C SER A 290 20.48 -7.25 -0.95
N LYS A 291 19.60 -6.31 -0.53
CA LYS A 291 19.33 -5.05 -1.22
C LYS A 291 19.54 -3.81 -0.35
N SER A 292 19.46 -3.95 0.96
CA SER A 292 19.51 -2.84 1.92
C SER A 292 20.77 -2.89 2.78
N LYS A 293 21.52 -1.78 2.80
CA LYS A 293 22.68 -1.58 3.69
C LYS A 293 22.28 -1.34 5.14
N VAL A 294 20.99 -1.14 5.40
CA VAL A 294 20.44 -0.80 6.71
C VAL A 294 19.58 -1.91 7.31
N ALA A 295 19.48 -3.07 6.65
CA ALA A 295 18.76 -4.23 7.17
C ALA A 295 19.24 -4.60 8.59
N GLY A 296 18.29 -4.90 9.48
CA GLY A 296 18.52 -5.16 10.90
C GLY A 296 18.77 -3.92 11.76
N LYS A 297 18.97 -2.74 11.17
CA LYS A 297 19.26 -1.48 11.87
C LYS A 297 18.09 -0.51 11.92
N VAL A 298 16.93 -0.92 11.38
CA VAL A 298 15.75 -0.07 11.30
C VAL A 298 14.88 -0.25 12.55
N GLY A 299 14.34 0.85 13.04
CA GLY A 299 13.25 0.88 14.00
C GLY A 299 12.03 1.57 13.39
N TYR A 300 10.86 1.31 13.97
CA TYR A 300 9.58 1.80 13.44
C TYR A 300 8.76 2.50 14.51
N ALA A 301 8.10 3.59 14.14
CA ALA A 301 7.20 4.37 14.98
C ALA A 301 6.01 4.90 14.15
N THR A 302 4.94 5.29 14.83
CA THR A 302 3.81 5.99 14.19
C THR A 302 4.21 7.40 13.74
N ILE A 303 3.33 8.09 13.02
CA ILE A 303 3.47 9.54 12.84
C ILE A 303 3.55 10.25 14.22
N PRO A 304 4.47 11.20 14.41
CA PRO A 304 4.54 12.00 15.63
C PRO A 304 3.27 12.86 15.83
N LYS A 305 3.00 13.29 17.06
CA LYS A 305 1.88 14.18 17.38
C LYS A 305 2.07 15.55 16.74
N GLY A 306 1.02 16.07 16.14
CA GLY A 306 0.99 17.47 15.68
C GLY A 306 0.66 18.46 16.80
N PRO A 307 0.63 19.77 16.51
CA PRO A 307 0.46 20.83 17.51
C PRO A 307 -0.80 20.71 18.37
N GLY A 308 -1.89 20.16 17.82
CA GLY A 308 -3.15 19.90 18.54
C GLY A 308 -3.17 18.59 19.33
N GLY A 309 -2.04 17.87 19.42
CA GLY A 309 -1.96 16.54 20.03
C GLY A 309 -2.57 15.42 19.19
N TYR A 310 -2.99 15.72 17.96
CA TYR A 310 -3.56 14.74 17.04
C TYR A 310 -2.49 13.75 16.54
N ILE A 311 -2.88 12.49 16.36
CA ILE A 311 -2.13 11.46 15.64
C ILE A 311 -3.11 10.91 14.60
N LYS A 312 -2.91 11.27 13.34
CA LYS A 312 -3.88 10.97 12.27
C LYS A 312 -3.19 10.39 11.04
N PRO A 313 -2.64 9.16 11.13
CA PRO A 313 -2.18 8.45 9.96
C PRO A 313 -3.38 8.09 9.09
N HIS A 314 -3.14 7.95 7.80
CA HIS A 314 -4.12 7.39 6.90
C HIS A 314 -4.08 5.87 6.91
N VAL A 315 -5.17 5.26 6.45
CA VAL A 315 -5.22 3.84 6.08
C VAL A 315 -5.71 3.73 4.66
N SER A 316 -4.94 3.03 3.85
CA SER A 316 -5.24 2.77 2.46
C SER A 316 -5.18 1.27 2.17
N GLN A 317 -5.49 0.91 0.94
CA GLN A 317 -5.37 -0.46 0.48
C GLN A 317 -4.96 -0.47 -0.98
N TRP A 318 -4.21 -1.51 -1.32
CA TRP A 318 -4.19 -2.02 -2.68
C TRP A 318 -5.12 -3.23 -2.76
N ALA A 319 -5.78 -3.38 -3.90
CA ALA A 319 -6.74 -4.42 -4.18
C ALA A 319 -6.56 -4.96 -5.60
N LEU A 320 -7.16 -6.11 -5.87
CA LEU A 320 -7.40 -6.61 -7.22
C LEU A 320 -8.84 -6.31 -7.62
N ALA A 321 -9.03 -5.90 -8.86
CA ALA A 321 -10.35 -5.80 -9.49
C ALA A 321 -10.37 -6.60 -10.79
N ILE A 322 -11.51 -7.22 -11.07
CA ILE A 322 -11.80 -7.86 -12.35
C ILE A 322 -12.34 -6.80 -13.30
N TYR A 323 -11.78 -6.72 -14.50
CA TYR A 323 -12.29 -5.80 -15.52
C TYR A 323 -13.67 -6.28 -15.99
N SER A 324 -14.64 -5.37 -16.05
CA SER A 324 -15.99 -5.69 -16.53
C SER A 324 -16.02 -6.18 -17.98
N GLY A 325 -15.05 -5.78 -18.80
CA GLY A 325 -14.87 -6.26 -20.18
C GLY A 325 -14.02 -7.54 -20.31
N SER A 326 -13.62 -8.17 -19.20
CA SER A 326 -12.89 -9.46 -19.24
C SER A 326 -13.73 -10.54 -19.93
N LYS A 327 -13.07 -11.35 -20.77
CA LYS A 327 -13.67 -12.55 -21.37
C LYS A 327 -13.65 -13.75 -20.42
N HIS A 328 -12.95 -13.65 -19.30
CA HIS A 328 -12.66 -14.74 -18.37
C HIS A 328 -12.92 -14.38 -16.89
N PRO A 329 -14.04 -13.74 -16.51
CA PRO A 329 -14.22 -13.20 -15.15
C PRO A 329 -14.23 -14.29 -14.06
N LYS A 330 -14.74 -15.49 -14.34
CA LYS A 330 -14.71 -16.61 -13.38
C LYS A 330 -13.31 -17.20 -13.19
N ALA A 331 -12.50 -17.24 -14.24
CA ALA A 331 -11.10 -17.68 -14.16
C ALA A 331 -10.26 -16.64 -13.40
N ALA A 332 -10.48 -15.36 -13.69
CA ALA A 332 -9.90 -14.24 -12.96
C ALA A 332 -10.24 -14.28 -11.47
N TRP A 333 -11.46 -14.68 -11.11
CA TRP A 333 -11.86 -14.87 -9.72
C TRP A 333 -11.05 -15.94 -8.98
N LEU A 334 -10.67 -17.04 -9.63
CA LEU A 334 -9.79 -18.05 -9.01
C LEU A 334 -8.41 -17.46 -8.70
N PHE A 335 -7.89 -16.60 -9.58
CA PHE A 335 -6.64 -15.88 -9.29
C PHE A 335 -6.77 -14.95 -8.09
N VAL A 336 -7.87 -14.18 -8.01
CA VAL A 336 -8.15 -13.31 -6.86
C VAL A 336 -8.18 -14.12 -5.57
N GLN A 337 -8.87 -15.25 -5.54
CA GLN A 337 -8.91 -16.12 -4.37
C GLN A 337 -7.55 -16.65 -3.96
N TRP A 338 -6.77 -17.19 -4.91
CA TRP A 338 -5.44 -17.72 -4.64
C TRP A 338 -4.49 -16.63 -4.11
N ALA A 339 -4.42 -15.50 -4.81
CA ALA A 339 -3.52 -14.40 -4.49
C ALA A 339 -3.88 -13.69 -3.16
N THR A 340 -5.12 -13.85 -2.70
CA THR A 340 -5.62 -13.29 -1.44
C THR A 340 -5.99 -14.36 -0.42
N SER A 341 -5.53 -15.60 -0.60
CA SER A 341 -5.77 -16.70 0.33
C SER A 341 -5.12 -16.44 1.70
N LYS A 342 -5.61 -17.11 2.76
CA LYS A 342 -5.00 -17.01 4.11
C LYS A 342 -3.50 -17.35 4.08
N GLU A 343 -3.11 -18.36 3.29
CA GLU A 343 -1.72 -18.78 3.12
C GLU A 343 -0.88 -17.69 2.42
N MET A 344 -1.32 -17.21 1.25
CA MET A 344 -0.57 -16.20 0.50
C MET A 344 -0.45 -14.89 1.28
N VAL A 345 -1.52 -14.48 1.96
CA VAL A 345 -1.53 -13.28 2.81
C VAL A 345 -0.61 -13.45 4.03
N LEU A 346 -0.61 -14.61 4.69
CA LEU A 346 0.32 -14.88 5.79
C LEU A 346 1.77 -14.91 5.29
N GLU A 347 2.05 -15.51 4.13
CA GLU A 347 3.38 -15.48 3.54
C GLU A 347 3.83 -14.05 3.24
N GLY A 348 2.94 -13.22 2.70
CA GLY A 348 3.19 -11.79 2.52
C GLY A 348 3.53 -11.10 3.84
N LEU A 349 2.74 -11.32 4.89
CA LEU A 349 2.98 -10.73 6.20
C LEU A 349 4.33 -11.13 6.80
N MET A 350 4.71 -12.39 6.67
CA MET A 350 6.02 -12.89 7.09
C MET A 350 7.19 -12.23 6.35
N ARG A 351 6.94 -11.68 5.16
CA ARG A 351 7.90 -10.91 4.35
C ARG A 351 7.77 -9.39 4.57
N GLY A 352 6.90 -8.94 5.46
CA GLY A 352 6.68 -7.51 5.77
C GLY A 352 5.64 -6.81 4.90
N ILE A 353 4.76 -7.56 4.22
CA ILE A 353 3.61 -7.01 3.50
C ILE A 353 2.40 -7.00 4.45
N PRO A 354 1.84 -5.83 4.79
CA PRO A 354 0.80 -5.72 5.79
C PRO A 354 -0.51 -6.38 5.35
N ALA A 355 -0.96 -7.36 6.13
CA ALA A 355 -2.07 -8.22 5.75
C ALA A 355 -3.43 -7.53 5.88
N PRO A 356 -4.36 -7.74 4.92
CA PRO A 356 -5.75 -7.27 5.03
C PRO A 356 -6.65 -8.25 5.80
N ARG A 357 -6.09 -9.37 6.30
CA ARG A 357 -6.81 -10.47 6.98
C ARG A 357 -6.43 -10.59 8.46
N ARG A 358 -7.42 -10.84 9.31
CA ARG A 358 -7.25 -11.05 10.74
C ARG A 358 -6.40 -12.30 11.04
N SER A 359 -6.70 -13.41 10.38
CA SER A 359 -6.00 -14.70 10.58
C SER A 359 -4.48 -14.62 10.40
N ALA A 360 -4.00 -13.75 9.51
CA ALA A 360 -2.56 -13.57 9.30
C ALA A 360 -1.88 -12.96 10.52
N TRP A 361 -2.45 -11.89 11.10
CA TRP A 361 -1.94 -11.24 12.30
C TRP A 361 -2.10 -12.10 13.56
N GLU A 362 -3.15 -12.92 13.62
CA GLU A 362 -3.40 -13.84 14.73
C GLU A 362 -2.61 -15.14 14.64
N SER A 363 -1.94 -15.41 13.52
CA SER A 363 -1.13 -16.60 13.30
C SER A 363 -0.04 -16.76 14.35
N GLU A 364 -0.02 -17.93 15.01
CA GLU A 364 1.04 -18.29 15.96
C GLU A 364 2.42 -18.32 15.28
N LYS A 365 2.46 -18.70 14.00
CA LYS A 365 3.70 -18.64 13.20
C LYS A 365 4.21 -17.21 13.10
N TYR A 366 3.33 -16.24 12.81
CA TYR A 366 3.72 -14.83 12.72
C TYR A 366 4.20 -14.31 14.07
N LYS A 367 3.38 -14.47 15.12
CA LYS A 367 3.71 -14.02 16.49
C LYS A 367 5.05 -14.58 16.99
N ALA A 368 5.34 -15.84 16.70
CA ALA A 368 6.58 -16.49 17.15
C ALA A 368 7.84 -16.08 16.36
N THR A 369 7.69 -15.50 15.17
CA THR A 369 8.81 -15.23 14.25
C THR A 369 8.97 -13.77 13.84
N ASP A 370 8.14 -12.88 14.39
CA ASP A 370 8.22 -11.44 14.13
C ASP A 370 9.56 -10.88 14.60
N LYS A 371 10.40 -10.50 13.63
CA LYS A 371 11.72 -9.93 13.85
C LYS A 371 11.69 -8.43 14.15
N ASN A 372 10.55 -7.77 13.94
CA ASN A 372 10.38 -6.32 14.08
C ASN A 372 9.06 -6.03 14.82
N PRO A 373 8.97 -6.39 16.12
CA PRO A 373 7.75 -6.20 16.91
C PRO A 373 7.34 -4.72 17.03
N ASP A 374 8.28 -3.78 16.86
CA ASP A 374 8.02 -2.35 16.79
C ASP A 374 7.24 -1.96 15.53
N TRP A 375 7.53 -2.57 14.37
CA TRP A 375 6.75 -2.38 13.15
C TRP A 375 5.32 -2.90 13.30
N THR A 376 5.17 -4.10 13.86
CA THR A 376 3.84 -4.68 14.12
C THR A 376 3.05 -3.77 15.05
N LYS A 377 3.66 -3.37 16.17
CA LYS A 377 3.03 -2.46 17.13
C LYS A 377 2.61 -1.14 16.48
N ALA A 378 3.52 -0.45 15.80
CA ALA A 378 3.24 0.84 15.18
C ALA A 378 2.19 0.73 14.06
N THR A 379 2.20 -0.36 13.28
CA THR A 379 1.17 -0.65 12.27
C THR A 379 -0.20 -0.78 12.92
N MET A 380 -0.33 -1.57 13.98
CA MET A 380 -1.60 -1.79 14.68
C MET A 380 -2.09 -0.52 15.40
N GLU A 381 -1.18 0.27 15.98
CA GLU A 381 -1.50 1.57 16.56
C GLU A 381 -2.02 2.54 15.50
N SER A 382 -1.37 2.61 14.34
CA SER A 382 -1.83 3.44 13.22
C SER A 382 -3.19 3.00 12.68
N TYR A 383 -3.45 1.69 12.55
CA TYR A 383 -4.77 1.21 12.13
C TYR A 383 -5.89 1.56 13.11
N ALA A 384 -5.61 1.60 14.41
CA ALA A 384 -6.62 1.89 15.43
C ALA A 384 -7.16 3.33 15.38
N VAL A 385 -6.35 4.28 14.89
CA VAL A 385 -6.71 5.71 14.80
C VAL A 385 -6.73 6.25 13.37
N GLY A 386 -6.57 5.35 12.40
CA GLY A 386 -6.33 5.67 11.02
C GLY A 386 -7.53 6.26 10.29
N ASN A 387 -7.27 7.21 9.38
CA ASN A 387 -8.29 7.83 8.55
C ASN A 387 -8.35 7.17 7.15
N PRO A 388 -9.51 6.64 6.71
CA PRO A 388 -9.64 6.05 5.37
C PRO A 388 -9.67 7.09 4.24
N ILE A 389 -9.94 8.37 4.54
CA ILE A 389 -9.98 9.47 3.55
C ILE A 389 -8.55 9.95 3.27
N TRP A 390 -7.74 9.11 2.65
CA TRP A 390 -6.33 9.42 2.42
C TRP A 390 -6.06 10.22 1.13
N ASN A 391 -7.06 10.29 0.25
CA ASN A 391 -7.04 11.15 -0.94
C ASN A 391 -8.05 12.29 -0.81
N PRO A 392 -7.88 13.37 -1.61
CA PRO A 392 -8.93 14.36 -1.80
C PRO A 392 -10.27 13.68 -2.18
N PRO A 393 -11.38 13.97 -1.47
CA PRO A 393 -12.66 13.27 -1.65
C PRO A 393 -13.43 13.79 -2.86
N VAL A 394 -12.84 13.64 -4.05
CA VAL A 394 -13.41 13.95 -5.37
C VAL A 394 -13.49 12.67 -6.21
N ILE A 395 -14.19 12.71 -7.35
CA ILE A 395 -14.27 11.58 -8.27
C ILE A 395 -12.96 11.42 -9.05
N ASN A 396 -12.46 12.49 -9.66
CA ASN A 396 -11.18 12.53 -10.38
C ASN A 396 -10.04 12.89 -9.41
N VAL A 397 -9.79 11.98 -8.47
CA VAL A 397 -8.68 12.08 -7.51
C VAL A 397 -7.32 12.30 -8.19
N PRO A 398 -6.98 11.62 -9.32
CA PRO A 398 -5.72 11.89 -10.00
C PRO A 398 -5.50 13.37 -10.34
N GLU A 399 -6.51 14.04 -10.92
CA GLU A 399 -6.40 15.47 -11.27
C GLU A 399 -6.29 16.36 -10.03
N ALA A 400 -7.07 16.12 -8.98
CA ALA A 400 -6.93 16.87 -7.72
C ALA A 400 -5.52 16.74 -7.12
N ARG A 401 -4.97 15.52 -7.12
CA ARG A 401 -3.61 15.27 -6.60
C ARG A 401 -2.54 15.92 -7.44
N ASP A 402 -2.70 15.95 -8.76
CA ASP A 402 -1.78 16.66 -9.65
C ASP A 402 -1.82 18.17 -9.40
N LEU A 403 -3.01 18.74 -9.24
CA LEU A 403 -3.18 20.16 -8.91
C LEU A 403 -2.56 20.52 -7.54
N ILE A 404 -2.83 19.74 -6.50
CA ILE A 404 -2.29 19.98 -5.16
C ILE A 404 -0.77 19.75 -5.13
N GLY A 405 -0.31 18.65 -5.72
CA GLY A 405 1.09 18.28 -5.74
C GLY A 405 1.95 19.30 -6.48
N ASN A 406 1.56 19.66 -7.71
CA ASN A 406 2.33 20.57 -8.55
C ASN A 406 2.04 22.05 -8.27
N GLY A 407 0.84 22.38 -7.80
CA GLY A 407 0.41 23.75 -7.53
C GLY A 407 0.69 24.24 -6.12
N ILE A 408 0.85 23.34 -5.13
CA ILE A 408 1.05 23.72 -3.72
C ILE A 408 2.34 23.10 -3.16
N ILE A 409 2.44 21.78 -3.14
CA ILE A 409 3.54 21.08 -2.45
C ILE A 409 4.89 21.38 -3.11
N VAL A 410 4.98 21.24 -4.44
CA VAL A 410 6.22 21.50 -5.19
C VAL A 410 6.69 22.96 -5.03
N PRO A 411 5.83 23.99 -5.24
CA PRO A 411 6.19 25.39 -4.95
C PRO A 411 6.66 25.62 -3.51
N ALA A 412 5.99 25.02 -2.53
CA ALA A 412 6.38 25.11 -1.12
C ALA A 412 7.78 24.54 -0.87
N ILE A 413 8.09 23.36 -1.44
CA ILE A 413 9.43 22.74 -1.38
C ILE A 413 10.47 23.69 -1.99
N LEU A 414 10.14 24.36 -3.10
CA LEU A 414 10.99 25.34 -3.77
C LEU A 414 11.10 26.69 -3.03
N GLY A 415 10.48 26.82 -1.85
CA GLY A 415 10.56 28.01 -1.00
C GLY A 415 9.61 29.13 -1.38
N GLN A 416 8.59 28.85 -2.20
CA GLN A 416 7.54 29.81 -2.48
C GLN A 416 6.56 29.94 -1.30
N ASP A 417 5.88 31.08 -1.23
CA ASP A 417 4.86 31.35 -0.23
C ASP A 417 3.67 30.38 -0.39
N VAL A 418 3.42 29.57 0.64
CA VAL A 418 2.41 28.51 0.61
C VAL A 418 1.02 29.09 0.42
N LYS A 419 0.71 30.20 1.08
CA LYS A 419 -0.61 30.82 0.99
C LYS A 419 -0.90 31.29 -0.44
N LYS A 420 0.06 31.94 -1.10
CA LYS A 420 -0.06 32.32 -2.52
C LYS A 420 -0.19 31.11 -3.44
N ALA A 421 0.56 30.04 -3.17
CA ALA A 421 0.48 28.80 -3.95
C ALA A 421 -0.93 28.18 -3.86
N VAL A 422 -1.51 28.12 -2.64
CA VAL A 422 -2.89 27.71 -2.40
C VAL A 422 -3.88 28.62 -3.12
N GLU A 423 -3.80 29.94 -2.93
CA GLU A 423 -4.67 30.94 -3.57
C GLU A 423 -4.69 30.79 -5.11
N SER A 424 -3.54 30.47 -5.71
CA SER A 424 -3.40 30.26 -7.16
C SER A 424 -3.95 28.92 -7.66
N THR A 425 -4.00 27.91 -6.78
CA THR A 425 -4.44 26.54 -7.12
C THR A 425 -5.93 26.34 -6.89
N LEU A 426 -6.51 27.01 -5.87
CA LEU A 426 -7.93 26.89 -5.50
C LEU A 426 -8.91 27.08 -6.66
N PRO A 427 -8.75 28.05 -7.59
CA PRO A 427 -9.68 28.20 -8.71
C PRO A 427 -9.75 26.96 -9.61
N GLN A 428 -8.63 26.27 -9.82
CA GLN A 428 -8.55 25.05 -10.63
C GLN A 428 -9.22 23.87 -9.91
N LEU A 429 -9.00 23.76 -8.60
CA LEU A 429 -9.64 22.76 -7.74
C LEU A 429 -11.16 22.98 -7.63
N ASN A 430 -11.61 24.24 -7.59
CA ASN A 430 -13.03 24.58 -7.62
C ASN A 430 -13.67 24.26 -8.98
N ALA A 431 -12.96 24.52 -10.09
CA ALA A 431 -13.43 24.15 -11.42
C ALA A 431 -13.57 22.62 -11.59
N LEU A 432 -12.67 21.84 -10.99
CA LEU A 432 -12.79 20.38 -10.92
C LEU A 432 -14.07 19.96 -10.19
N LEU A 433 -14.31 20.50 -8.98
CA LEU A 433 -15.51 20.20 -8.20
C LEU A 433 -16.80 20.54 -8.95
N GLU A 434 -16.85 21.71 -9.58
CA GLU A 434 -18.02 22.15 -10.34
C GLU A 434 -18.28 21.22 -11.53
N ARG A 435 -17.22 20.82 -12.25
CA ARG A 435 -17.35 19.89 -13.36
C ARG A 435 -17.88 18.53 -12.92
N GLU A 436 -17.45 18.03 -11.75
CA GLU A 436 -17.97 16.76 -11.21
C GLU A 436 -19.44 16.85 -10.83
N ARG A 437 -19.87 17.95 -10.17
CA ARG A 437 -21.28 18.20 -9.80
C ARG A 437 -22.22 18.29 -11.01
N LEU A 438 -21.70 18.65 -12.18
CA LEU A 438 -22.48 18.72 -13.42
C LEU A 438 -22.57 17.37 -14.14
N MET A 439 -21.65 16.44 -13.89
CA MET A 439 -21.56 15.15 -14.58
C MET A 439 -22.22 14.01 -13.82
N TYR A 440 -22.27 14.09 -12.49
CA TYR A 440 -22.80 13.06 -11.59
C TYR A 440 -23.73 13.69 -10.56
#